data_AF-A0A9E1ZVJ4-F1
#
_entry.id   AF-A0A9E1ZVJ4-F1
#
_cell.length_a   1.000
_cell.length_b   1.000
_cell.length_c   1.000
_cell.angle_alpha   90.00
_cell.angle_beta   90.00
_cell.angle_gamma   90.00
#
_symmetry.space_group_name_H-M   'P 1'
#
loop_
_entity.id
_entity.type
_entity.pdbx_description
1 polymer ?
#
loop_
_entity_poly.entity_id
_entity_poly.type
_entity_poly.pdbx_seq_one_letter_code
_entity_poly.pdbx_strand_id
1 'polypeptide(L)'
;MTKARERRQLKIVAVLDIAFSDSELNAPHTRETSELLLRRDFARESIRMYDAIIVRDFEPFSIMEFGSVVLAFDSISNIRTILNEMNNRSEVGAEEDPIYPRFSCHVAETPVEQPLLESAVVRKAIEMLKLANLGEVVVSGTVFDMLPKHQAEFIQYDPDTFVMGGNSNLPIAEKCRADPSRQRGAQENGRREHPTLDVANELTPAEGNPPEDDDITIVGPAFSQNNDNSTGAEPSTKAGAAAISAGEEAILSGNNLLCYRALAEIHRLTNENQRMADLPLSVCRANIEAALSFSGAAVYVIKKRPYILQIKSAIEIGRRTLTRLDDIHVGCGLVSKIGRQTRIEYRDKEFCVTDQGSTNGTFLNQSHVTPGEWGIIKNRAKIHIGGGLKPPRPGLCMLACKLIGGEQPALVMEFHTNRMDPADLEKIFPHWRTVHLDSEYRWVLAPGGILIGSGATCAIKASADESGVAAEITFNNGYFIKPRGNSELLIAGEPFATEVTLADNTEISINGTIFQFYSSASYFKDSPPNSINE
;
A
#
# COMPACT_ATOMS: atom_id res chain seq x y z
N MET A 1 26.18 27.70 -47.14
CA MET A 1 26.14 27.48 -45.68
C MET A 1 24.78 26.92 -45.30
N THR A 2 24.69 25.60 -45.20
CA THR A 2 23.49 24.88 -44.76
C THR A 2 23.32 25.13 -43.26
N LYS A 3 22.24 25.79 -42.82
CA LYS A 3 21.90 25.92 -41.40
C LYS A 3 21.86 24.52 -40.80
N ALA A 4 22.69 24.27 -39.79
CA ALA A 4 22.62 23.05 -39.01
C ALA A 4 21.17 22.89 -38.51
N ARG A 5 20.54 21.77 -38.86
CA ARG A 5 19.16 21.47 -38.49
C ARG A 5 19.13 21.39 -36.96
N GLU A 6 18.42 22.31 -36.31
CA GLU A 6 18.26 22.32 -34.86
C GLU A 6 17.78 20.94 -34.40
N ARG A 7 18.49 20.35 -33.43
CA ARG A 7 18.10 19.05 -32.85
C ARG A 7 16.81 19.28 -32.07
N ARG A 8 15.77 18.50 -32.40
CA ARG A 8 14.48 18.51 -31.72
C ARG A 8 14.26 17.19 -30.99
N GLN A 9 13.48 17.25 -29.91
CA GLN A 9 13.08 16.11 -29.08
C GLN A 9 11.58 16.16 -28.84
N LEU A 10 10.93 15.02 -28.78
CA LEU A 10 9.52 14.94 -28.42
C LEU A 10 9.38 15.12 -26.90
N LYS A 11 8.44 15.95 -26.47
CA LYS A 11 8.14 16.18 -25.06
C LYS A 11 6.67 15.94 -24.78
N ILE A 12 6.41 15.23 -23.69
CA ILE A 12 5.08 14.86 -23.22
C ILE A 12 4.87 15.61 -21.93
N VAL A 13 4.00 16.61 -21.96
CA VAL A 13 3.78 17.50 -20.83
C VAL A 13 2.36 17.33 -20.35
N ALA A 14 2.21 17.04 -19.06
CA ALA A 14 0.93 17.14 -18.37
C ALA A 14 0.93 18.32 -17.41
N VAL A 15 -0.25 18.91 -17.21
CA VAL A 15 -0.48 19.95 -16.20
C VAL A 15 -1.62 19.52 -15.30
N LEU A 16 -1.40 19.61 -13.99
CA LEU A 16 -2.39 19.35 -12.95
C LEU A 16 -2.75 20.67 -12.27
N ASP A 17 -4.04 20.93 -12.12
CA ASP A 17 -4.52 21.97 -11.22
C ASP A 17 -4.48 21.48 -9.76
N ILE A 18 -3.56 22.03 -8.97
CA ILE A 18 -3.37 21.73 -7.54
C ILE A 18 -4.11 22.71 -6.63
N ALA A 19 -4.71 23.78 -7.17
CA ALA A 19 -5.60 24.64 -6.40
C ALA A 19 -6.97 24.00 -6.21
N PHE A 20 -7.37 23.12 -7.14
CA PHE A 20 -8.65 22.40 -7.13
C PHE A 20 -9.88 23.32 -7.01
N SER A 21 -9.75 24.57 -7.45
CA SER A 21 -10.79 25.60 -7.34
C SER A 21 -11.42 25.88 -8.70
N ASP A 22 -12.74 26.07 -8.74
CA ASP A 22 -13.44 26.44 -9.96
C ASP A 22 -13.07 27.89 -10.36
N SER A 23 -12.50 28.05 -11.55
CA SER A 23 -11.76 29.25 -11.95
C SER A 23 -12.61 30.49 -12.28
N GLU A 24 -13.89 30.54 -11.88
CA GLU A 24 -14.72 31.74 -12.03
C GLU A 24 -14.76 32.62 -10.77
N LEU A 25 -14.34 32.10 -9.61
CA LEU A 25 -14.20 32.87 -8.38
C LEU A 25 -12.74 32.81 -7.93
N ASN A 26 -12.00 33.90 -8.11
CA ASN A 26 -10.66 34.13 -7.55
C ASN A 26 -10.67 34.22 -6.00
N ALA A 27 -11.43 33.37 -5.32
CA ALA A 27 -11.26 33.10 -3.91
C ALA A 27 -10.48 31.77 -3.84
N PRO A 28 -9.15 31.78 -3.62
CA PRO A 28 -8.49 30.57 -3.13
C PRO A 28 -9.29 30.03 -1.94
N HIS A 29 -9.41 28.72 -1.79
CA HIS A 29 -9.91 28.14 -0.54
C HIS A 29 -9.09 28.78 0.58
N THR A 30 -9.69 29.73 1.31
CA THR A 30 -8.97 30.67 2.18
C THR A 30 -8.57 30.02 3.50
N ARG A 31 -8.77 28.71 3.61
CA ARG A 31 -8.21 27.83 4.62
C ARG A 31 -7.49 26.70 3.93
N GLU A 32 -6.17 26.74 3.99
CA GLU A 32 -5.32 25.58 3.75
C GLU A 32 -5.63 24.57 4.87
N THR A 33 -6.49 23.59 4.58
CA THR A 33 -6.82 22.52 5.54
C THR A 33 -5.75 21.42 5.46
N SER A 34 -5.54 20.70 6.56
CA SER A 34 -4.66 19.53 6.57
C SER A 34 -5.03 18.50 5.51
N GLU A 35 -6.31 18.43 5.13
CA GLU A 35 -6.84 17.54 4.10
C GLU A 35 -6.50 18.01 2.67
N LEU A 36 -6.58 19.32 2.39
CA LEU A 36 -6.13 19.87 1.10
C LEU A 36 -4.63 19.62 0.89
N LEU A 37 -3.83 19.79 1.95
CA LEU A 37 -2.38 19.48 1.93
C LEU A 37 -2.13 17.99 1.69
N LEU A 38 -2.84 17.11 2.38
CA LEU A 38 -2.74 15.66 2.19
C LEU A 38 -3.04 15.25 0.75
N ARG A 39 -4.10 15.81 0.14
CA ARG A 39 -4.52 15.51 -1.24
C ARG A 39 -3.54 16.05 -2.27
N ARG A 40 -2.95 17.23 -2.04
CA ARG A 40 -1.87 17.79 -2.87
C ARG A 40 -0.60 16.94 -2.80
N ASP A 41 -0.21 16.53 -1.60
CA ASP A 41 0.97 15.70 -1.40
C ASP A 41 0.78 14.31 -2.01
N PHE A 42 -0.42 13.74 -1.89
CA PHE A 42 -0.79 12.52 -2.59
C PHE A 42 -0.68 12.65 -4.11
N ALA A 43 -1.23 13.72 -4.69
CA ALA A 43 -1.16 13.94 -6.14
C ALA A 43 0.30 14.07 -6.61
N ARG A 44 1.12 14.86 -5.90
CA ARG A 44 2.55 15.02 -6.19
C ARG A 44 3.33 13.72 -6.09
N GLU A 45 3.06 12.90 -5.07
CA GLU A 45 3.75 11.64 -4.90
C GLU A 45 3.30 10.62 -5.94
N SER A 46 2.00 10.57 -6.26
CA SER A 46 1.46 9.77 -7.36
C SER A 46 2.14 10.10 -8.68
N ILE A 47 2.30 11.38 -9.01
CA ILE A 47 3.02 11.84 -10.21
C ILE A 47 4.45 11.26 -10.25
N ARG A 48 5.17 11.30 -9.13
CA ARG A 48 6.56 10.78 -9.03
C ARG A 48 6.64 9.27 -9.18
N MET A 49 5.61 8.53 -8.77
CA MET A 49 5.55 7.06 -8.93
C MET A 49 5.52 6.61 -10.40
N TYR A 50 5.10 7.47 -11.33
CA TYR A 50 5.08 7.20 -12.77
C TYR A 50 6.30 7.75 -13.52
N ASP A 51 7.44 7.88 -12.82
CA ASP A 51 8.71 8.40 -13.34
C ASP A 51 8.59 9.79 -14.00
N ALA A 52 7.59 10.58 -13.58
CA ALA A 52 7.41 11.93 -14.10
C ALA A 52 8.46 12.87 -13.51
N ILE A 53 9.04 13.71 -14.37
CA ILE A 53 9.90 14.81 -13.94
C ILE A 53 9.01 16.01 -13.67
N ILE A 54 8.95 16.45 -12.42
CA ILE A 54 8.28 17.72 -12.07
C ILE A 54 9.14 18.86 -12.62
N VAL A 55 8.68 19.47 -13.71
CA VAL A 55 9.37 20.57 -14.40
C VAL A 55 9.28 21.84 -13.55
N ARG A 56 8.09 22.08 -12.98
CA ARG A 56 7.84 23.18 -12.05
C ARG A 56 6.57 22.91 -11.25
N ASP A 57 6.61 23.25 -9.97
CA ASP A 57 5.43 23.26 -9.09
C ASP A 57 5.22 24.71 -8.61
N PHE A 58 4.07 25.30 -8.93
CA PHE A 58 3.70 26.66 -8.47
C PHE A 58 2.19 26.81 -8.46
N GLU A 59 1.59 27.31 -7.39
CA GLU A 59 0.13 27.47 -7.39
C GLU A 59 -0.36 28.39 -8.53
N PRO A 60 -1.41 28.01 -9.26
CA PRO A 60 -2.30 26.85 -9.02
C PRO A 60 -1.92 25.55 -9.76
N PHE A 61 -0.75 25.44 -10.40
CA PHE A 61 -0.41 24.34 -11.31
C PHE A 61 0.85 23.53 -10.94
N SER A 62 0.80 22.24 -11.20
CA SER A 62 1.99 21.39 -11.31
C SER A 62 2.23 21.02 -12.76
N ILE A 63 3.45 21.26 -13.26
CA ILE A 63 3.86 20.95 -14.65
C ILE A 63 4.82 19.77 -14.63
N MET A 64 4.50 18.75 -15.42
CA MET A 64 5.16 17.46 -15.39
C MET A 64 5.58 17.02 -16.79
N GLU A 65 6.77 16.43 -16.90
CA GLU A 65 7.24 15.75 -18.10
C GLU A 65 7.16 14.24 -17.89
N PHE A 66 6.61 13.51 -18.85
CA PHE A 66 6.51 12.05 -18.84
C PHE A 66 7.34 11.41 -19.95
N GLY A 67 7.79 10.17 -19.69
CA GLY A 67 8.47 9.35 -20.70
C GLY A 67 7.54 8.75 -21.76
N SER A 68 6.24 8.66 -21.48
CA SER A 68 5.23 8.22 -22.46
C SER A 68 3.84 8.80 -22.17
N VAL A 69 2.98 8.85 -23.20
CA VAL A 69 1.58 9.30 -23.06
C VAL A 69 0.77 8.34 -22.18
N VAL A 70 1.07 7.03 -22.25
CA VAL A 70 0.43 6.02 -21.43
C VAL A 70 0.74 6.24 -19.95
N LEU A 71 2.00 6.49 -19.59
CA LEU A 71 2.39 6.78 -18.20
C LEU A 71 1.74 8.06 -17.68
N ALA A 72 1.64 9.10 -18.51
CA ALA A 72 0.94 10.32 -18.17
C ALA A 72 -0.53 10.03 -17.86
N PHE A 73 -1.19 9.24 -18.71
CA PHE A 73 -2.61 8.96 -18.57
C PHE A 73 -2.94 7.97 -17.43
N ASP A 74 -2.09 6.98 -17.19
CA ASP A 74 -2.19 6.09 -16.03
C ASP A 74 -2.03 6.87 -14.71
N SER A 75 -1.06 7.79 -14.67
CA SER A 75 -0.87 8.70 -13.52
C SER A 75 -2.11 9.56 -13.26
N ILE A 76 -2.67 10.18 -14.32
CA ILE A 76 -3.87 11.00 -14.23
C ILE A 76 -5.06 10.18 -13.73
N SER A 77 -5.25 8.98 -14.29
CA SER A 77 -6.36 8.09 -13.92
C SER A 77 -6.27 7.61 -12.48
N ASN A 78 -5.07 7.28 -12.01
CA ASN A 78 -4.83 6.89 -10.62
C ASN A 78 -5.17 8.02 -9.64
N ILE A 79 -4.71 9.25 -9.93
CA ILE A 79 -4.99 10.41 -9.09
C ILE A 79 -6.49 10.70 -9.04
N ARG A 80 -7.18 10.68 -10.18
CA ARG A 80 -8.64 10.88 -10.24
C ARG A 80 -9.40 9.84 -9.43
N THR A 81 -9.02 8.57 -9.57
CA THR A 81 -9.67 7.45 -8.88
C THR A 81 -9.55 7.61 -7.36
N ILE A 82 -8.33 7.82 -6.87
CA ILE A 82 -8.08 7.89 -5.43
C ILE A 82 -8.67 9.16 -4.82
N LEU A 83 -8.57 10.32 -5.48
CA LEU A 83 -9.21 11.55 -4.99
C LEU A 83 -10.75 11.44 -4.97
N ASN A 84 -11.35 10.75 -5.95
CA ASN A 84 -12.79 10.45 -5.93
C ASN A 84 -13.16 9.50 -4.79
N GLU A 85 -12.35 8.48 -4.50
CA GLU A 85 -12.56 7.61 -3.34
C GLU A 85 -12.47 8.38 -2.02
N MET A 86 -11.51 9.31 -1.90
CA MET A 86 -11.38 10.17 -0.73
C MET A 86 -12.62 11.06 -0.54
N ASN A 87 -13.15 11.65 -1.63
CA ASN A 87 -14.41 12.40 -1.60
C ASN A 87 -15.60 11.56 -1.10
N ASN A 88 -15.65 10.29 -1.47
CA ASN A 88 -16.76 9.39 -1.09
C ASN A 88 -16.64 8.83 0.35
N ARG A 89 -15.48 8.96 0.99
CA ARG A 89 -15.22 8.49 2.37
C ARG A 89 -15.45 9.56 3.43
N SER A 90 -15.55 10.84 3.05
CA SER A 90 -15.88 11.93 3.98
C SER A 90 -17.27 11.68 4.57
N GLU A 91 -17.34 11.44 5.88
CA GLU A 91 -18.57 11.09 6.59
C GLU A 91 -19.66 12.17 6.42
N VAL A 92 -20.92 11.72 6.46
CA VAL A 92 -22.12 12.56 6.52
C VAL A 92 -22.00 13.52 7.72
N GLY A 93 -21.53 14.75 7.47
CA GLY A 93 -21.41 15.79 8.51
C GLY A 93 -20.23 16.76 8.37
N ALA A 94 -19.22 16.48 7.55
CA ALA A 94 -18.16 17.46 7.27
C ALA A 94 -18.60 18.39 6.12
N GLU A 95 -18.74 19.69 6.39
CA GLU A 95 -18.91 20.75 5.38
C GLU A 95 -17.61 20.99 4.59
N GLU A 96 -17.01 19.93 4.01
CA GLU A 96 -15.84 20.08 3.14
C GLU A 96 -16.22 19.83 1.68
N ASP A 97 -15.88 20.79 0.81
CA ASP A 97 -16.19 20.72 -0.61
C ASP A 97 -15.41 19.58 -1.28
N PRO A 98 -16.07 18.75 -2.12
CA PRO A 98 -15.40 17.67 -2.83
C PRO A 98 -14.37 18.21 -3.82
N ILE A 99 -13.20 17.58 -3.85
CA ILE A 99 -12.05 18.02 -4.65
C ILE A 99 -11.98 17.21 -5.94
N TYR A 100 -12.10 17.89 -7.07
CA TYR A 100 -12.02 17.25 -8.39
C TYR A 100 -10.86 17.83 -9.20
N PRO A 101 -9.75 17.09 -9.35
CA PRO A 101 -8.57 17.57 -10.06
C PRO A 101 -8.85 17.77 -11.56
N ARG A 102 -8.25 18.82 -12.12
CA ARG A 102 -8.27 19.08 -13.56
C ARG A 102 -6.91 18.74 -14.16
N PHE A 103 -6.93 18.13 -15.33
CA PHE A 103 -5.70 17.75 -16.02
C PHE A 103 -5.70 18.20 -17.47
N SER A 104 -4.52 18.49 -17.97
CA SER A 104 -4.26 18.54 -19.40
C SER A 104 -3.03 17.73 -19.77
N CYS A 105 -2.99 17.21 -21.01
CA CYS A 105 -1.81 16.54 -21.55
C CYS A 105 -1.60 16.88 -23.03
N HIS A 106 -0.38 17.31 -23.36
CA HIS A 106 0.00 17.67 -24.72
C HIS A 106 1.38 17.12 -25.09
N VAL A 107 1.54 16.81 -26.38
CA VAL A 107 2.76 16.27 -26.95
C VAL A 107 3.17 17.10 -28.16
N ALA A 108 4.42 17.59 -28.14
CA ALA A 108 5.01 18.27 -29.28
C ALA A 108 6.54 18.18 -29.28
N GLU A 109 7.15 18.45 -30.42
CA GLU A 109 8.60 18.58 -30.55
C GLU A 109 9.09 19.92 -29.96
N THR A 110 10.18 19.87 -29.20
CA THR A 110 10.89 21.05 -28.70
C THR A 110 12.36 21.01 -29.10
N PRO A 111 13.03 22.16 -29.33
CA PRO A 111 14.48 22.21 -29.49
C PRO A 111 15.17 21.65 -28.24
N VAL A 112 16.23 20.85 -28.42
CA VAL A 112 16.95 20.18 -27.31
C VAL A 112 17.54 21.19 -26.31
N GLU A 113 17.95 22.36 -26.79
CA GLU A 113 18.57 23.42 -25.97
C GLU A 113 17.56 24.38 -25.34
N GLN A 114 16.27 24.28 -25.68
CA GLN A 114 15.25 25.15 -25.10
C GLN A 114 14.83 24.63 -23.71
N PRO A 115 14.85 25.48 -22.67
CA PRO A 115 14.26 25.13 -21.37
C PRO A 115 12.79 24.73 -21.55
N LEU A 116 12.43 23.55 -21.03
CA LEU A 116 11.09 22.99 -21.25
C LEU A 116 9.98 23.94 -20.79
N LEU A 117 10.18 24.63 -19.66
CA LEU A 117 9.23 25.59 -19.11
C LEU A 117 8.88 26.75 -20.06
N GLU A 118 9.80 27.14 -20.95
CA GLU A 118 9.62 28.23 -21.93
C GLU A 118 9.13 27.74 -23.29
N SER A 119 8.93 26.44 -23.43
CA SER A 119 8.56 25.80 -24.70
C SER A 119 7.09 26.02 -25.05
N ALA A 120 6.77 25.86 -26.34
CA ALA A 120 5.39 25.92 -26.81
C ALA A 120 4.53 24.76 -26.28
N VAL A 121 5.13 23.59 -26.01
CA VAL A 121 4.39 22.42 -25.49
C VAL A 121 3.82 22.69 -24.10
N VAL A 122 4.58 23.35 -23.21
CA VAL A 122 4.11 23.74 -21.88
C VAL A 122 3.01 24.80 -21.97
N ARG A 123 3.19 25.82 -22.81
CA ARG A 123 2.15 26.86 -23.01
C ARG A 123 0.83 26.28 -23.48
N LYS A 124 0.87 25.40 -24.49
CA LYS A 124 -0.33 24.76 -25.03
C LYS A 124 -1.00 23.85 -23.98
N ALA A 125 -0.23 23.10 -23.20
CA ALA A 125 -0.78 22.27 -22.12
C ALA A 125 -1.49 23.13 -21.05
N ILE A 126 -0.91 24.27 -20.64
CA ILE A 126 -1.56 25.20 -19.70
C ILE A 126 -2.84 25.82 -20.32
N GLU A 127 -2.80 26.21 -21.59
CA GLU A 127 -3.98 26.74 -22.29
C GLU A 127 -5.12 25.73 -22.34
N MET A 128 -4.81 24.46 -22.62
CA MET A 128 -5.80 23.39 -22.63
C MET A 128 -6.39 23.11 -21.25
N LEU A 129 -5.60 23.24 -20.18
CA LEU A 129 -6.10 23.06 -18.81
C LEU A 129 -7.20 24.09 -18.47
N LYS A 130 -7.13 25.30 -19.06
CA LYS A 130 -8.17 26.33 -18.87
C LYS A 130 -9.52 25.96 -19.51
N LEU A 131 -9.54 24.96 -20.39
CA LEU A 131 -10.76 24.43 -21.00
C LEU A 131 -11.39 23.32 -20.13
N ALA A 132 -10.66 22.79 -19.15
CA ALA A 132 -11.15 21.72 -18.29
C ALA A 132 -12.09 22.27 -17.21
N ASN A 133 -13.27 21.68 -17.08
CA ASN A 133 -14.08 21.80 -15.87
C ASN A 133 -13.49 20.92 -14.75
N LEU A 134 -14.02 21.06 -13.53
CA LEU A 134 -13.65 20.24 -12.38
C LEU A 134 -13.79 18.74 -12.69
N GLY A 135 -12.71 17.99 -12.47
CA GLY A 135 -12.65 16.54 -12.68
C GLY A 135 -12.40 16.11 -14.12
N GLU A 136 -12.29 17.04 -15.07
CA GLU A 136 -12.07 16.72 -16.48
C GLU A 136 -10.59 16.57 -16.84
N VAL A 137 -10.34 15.79 -17.90
CA VAL A 137 -9.02 15.62 -18.52
C VAL A 137 -9.07 16.12 -19.95
N VAL A 138 -8.21 17.07 -20.31
CA VAL A 138 -8.15 17.65 -21.65
C VAL A 138 -6.87 17.23 -22.36
N VAL A 139 -6.97 16.62 -23.53
CA VAL A 139 -5.81 16.14 -24.29
C VAL A 139 -5.81 16.68 -25.71
N SER A 140 -4.63 16.82 -26.31
CA SER A 140 -4.51 17.25 -27.70
C SER A 140 -4.80 16.09 -28.65
N GLY A 141 -5.10 16.35 -29.92
CA GLY A 141 -5.34 15.31 -30.94
C GLY A 141 -4.22 14.27 -30.99
N THR A 142 -2.96 14.71 -30.97
CA THR A 142 -1.78 13.82 -30.94
C THR A 142 -1.78 12.87 -29.73
N VAL A 143 -2.25 13.33 -28.57
CA VAL A 143 -2.30 12.52 -27.35
C VAL A 143 -3.47 11.54 -27.42
N PHE A 144 -4.62 11.99 -27.90
CA PHE A 144 -5.80 11.16 -28.15
C PHE A 144 -5.49 10.00 -29.12
N ASP A 145 -4.76 10.27 -30.20
CA ASP A 145 -4.33 9.26 -31.17
C ASP A 145 -3.38 8.22 -30.55
N MET A 146 -2.60 8.63 -29.55
CA MET A 146 -1.69 7.77 -28.78
C MET A 146 -2.38 6.98 -27.66
N LEU A 147 -3.70 7.14 -27.47
CA LEU A 147 -4.50 6.48 -26.43
C LEU A 147 -5.62 5.60 -27.01
N PRO A 148 -5.34 4.62 -27.89
CA PRO A 148 -6.37 3.88 -28.63
C PRO A 148 -7.38 3.12 -27.74
N LYS A 149 -6.99 2.77 -26.51
CA LYS A 149 -7.86 2.06 -25.55
C LYS A 149 -8.86 2.98 -24.83
N HIS A 150 -8.60 4.28 -24.80
CA HIS A 150 -9.38 5.27 -24.05
C HIS A 150 -10.16 6.22 -24.96
N GLN A 151 -10.06 6.08 -26.29
CA GLN A 151 -10.71 7.00 -27.23
C GLN A 151 -12.23 7.08 -27.06
N ALA A 152 -12.88 5.97 -26.66
CA ALA A 152 -14.32 5.93 -26.42
C ALA A 152 -14.78 6.80 -25.23
N GLU A 153 -13.86 7.20 -24.35
CA GLU A 153 -14.12 7.99 -23.15
C GLU A 153 -13.96 9.50 -23.40
N PHE A 154 -13.46 9.90 -24.57
CA PHE A 154 -13.23 11.29 -24.94
C PHE A 154 -14.33 11.82 -25.87
N ILE A 155 -14.69 13.08 -25.65
CA ILE A 155 -15.54 13.87 -26.54
C ILE A 155 -14.64 14.91 -27.23
N GLN A 156 -14.78 15.03 -28.54
CA GLN A 156 -14.08 16.06 -29.30
C GLN A 156 -14.65 17.44 -28.95
N TYR A 157 -13.79 18.33 -28.44
CA TYR A 157 -14.14 19.73 -28.15
C TYR A 157 -13.90 20.62 -29.37
N ASP A 158 -12.74 20.45 -30.02
CA ASP A 158 -12.38 21.11 -31.26
C ASP A 158 -11.51 20.18 -32.13
N PRO A 159 -11.09 20.58 -33.35
CA PRO A 159 -10.33 19.70 -34.25
C PRO A 159 -9.04 19.09 -33.67
N ASP A 160 -8.46 19.68 -32.62
CA ASP A 160 -7.19 19.25 -32.02
C ASP A 160 -7.28 19.08 -30.49
N THR A 161 -8.48 19.08 -29.91
CA THR A 161 -8.69 19.03 -28.45
C THR A 161 -9.83 18.08 -28.10
N PHE A 162 -9.57 17.19 -27.14
CA PHE A 162 -10.48 16.15 -26.67
C PHE A 162 -10.60 16.21 -25.15
N VAL A 163 -11.80 15.98 -24.64
CA VAL A 163 -12.12 16.10 -23.21
C VAL A 163 -12.72 14.79 -22.69
N MET A 164 -12.25 14.34 -21.53
CA MET A 164 -12.73 13.13 -20.88
C MET A 164 -13.25 13.41 -19.47
N GLY A 165 -14.51 13.04 -19.27
CA GLY A 165 -15.21 12.92 -17.99
C GLY A 165 -15.55 14.24 -17.31
N GLY A 166 -16.73 14.29 -16.68
CA GLY A 166 -17.27 15.27 -15.74
C GLY A 166 -18.45 14.61 -15.02
N ASN A 167 -18.70 14.89 -13.74
CA ASN A 167 -19.81 14.26 -12.99
C ASN A 167 -21.18 14.75 -13.51
N SER A 168 -21.93 13.89 -14.21
CA SER A 168 -23.39 13.97 -14.47
C SER A 168 -23.78 12.78 -15.37
N ASN A 169 -24.85 11.98 -15.23
CA ASN A 169 -26.17 12.14 -14.62
C ASN A 169 -26.62 13.60 -14.46
N LEU A 170 -26.93 14.25 -15.59
CA LEU A 170 -27.87 15.35 -15.81
C LEU A 170 -27.76 15.78 -17.30
N PRO A 171 -28.82 16.33 -17.91
CA PRO A 171 -29.21 16.06 -19.28
C PRO A 171 -28.52 16.97 -20.29
N ILE A 172 -28.37 16.41 -21.49
CA ILE A 172 -27.99 17.09 -22.74
C ILE A 172 -28.82 18.38 -22.86
N ALA A 173 -28.20 19.51 -22.55
CA ALA A 173 -28.69 20.81 -22.99
C ALA A 173 -28.28 20.98 -24.45
N GLU A 174 -29.21 20.66 -25.35
CA GLU A 174 -29.17 21.06 -26.74
C GLU A 174 -28.80 22.53 -26.87
N LYS A 175 -27.65 22.83 -27.48
CA LYS A 175 -27.39 24.12 -28.10
C LYS A 175 -26.36 23.96 -29.20
N CYS A 176 -26.86 23.70 -30.41
CA CYS A 176 -26.49 24.36 -31.66
C CYS A 176 -26.89 23.51 -32.87
N ARG A 177 -28.18 23.55 -33.23
CA ARG A 177 -28.56 23.70 -34.64
C ARG A 177 -29.63 24.77 -34.75
N ALA A 178 -29.22 25.89 -35.34
CA ALA A 178 -30.12 26.87 -35.90
C ALA A 178 -30.92 26.24 -37.04
N ASP A 179 -32.24 26.43 -37.05
CA ASP A 179 -32.97 27.25 -38.04
C ASP A 179 -34.48 26.92 -37.98
N PRO A 180 -35.38 27.86 -37.60
CA PRO A 180 -36.81 27.62 -37.53
C PRO A 180 -37.45 27.88 -38.89
N SER A 181 -37.37 26.91 -39.81
CA SER A 181 -38.33 26.85 -40.93
C SER A 181 -38.26 25.53 -41.70
N ARG A 182 -39.20 24.62 -41.39
CA ARG A 182 -40.15 24.03 -42.37
C ARG A 182 -40.78 22.73 -41.87
N GLN A 183 -42.10 22.75 -41.91
CA GLN A 183 -43.01 21.66 -42.28
C GLN A 183 -43.35 20.57 -41.25
N ARG A 184 -44.63 20.66 -40.86
CA ARG A 184 -45.50 19.63 -40.32
C ARG A 184 -45.45 18.33 -41.14
N GLY A 185 -45.54 17.21 -40.42
CA GLY A 185 -46.45 16.11 -40.72
C GLY A 185 -45.82 14.83 -41.24
N ALA A 186 -45.87 13.76 -40.43
CA ALA A 186 -46.52 12.48 -40.77
C ALA A 186 -46.30 11.45 -39.65
N GLN A 187 -47.39 10.78 -39.27
CA GLN A 187 -47.42 9.52 -38.52
C GLN A 187 -46.72 8.40 -39.30
N GLU A 188 -46.17 7.39 -38.62
CA GLU A 188 -46.57 5.99 -38.84
C GLU A 188 -45.98 4.98 -37.82
N ASN A 189 -46.70 3.88 -37.71
CA ASN A 189 -46.67 2.78 -36.73
C ASN A 189 -45.46 1.83 -36.82
N GLY A 190 -45.22 1.07 -35.75
CA GLY A 190 -44.44 -0.18 -35.81
C GLY A 190 -44.40 -1.00 -34.51
N ARG A 191 -45.36 -1.92 -34.36
CA ARG A 191 -45.48 -3.00 -33.34
C ARG A 191 -44.39 -4.09 -33.46
N ARG A 192 -44.01 -4.71 -32.32
CA ARG A 192 -44.02 -6.19 -32.04
C ARG A 192 -43.21 -6.49 -30.76
N GLU A 193 -43.81 -6.94 -29.66
CA GLU A 193 -44.25 -8.31 -29.29
C GLU A 193 -43.18 -9.12 -28.52
N HIS A 194 -43.48 -9.38 -27.24
CA HIS A 194 -42.85 -10.40 -26.38
C HIS A 194 -43.42 -11.80 -26.67
N PRO A 195 -42.76 -12.86 -26.20
CA PRO A 195 -43.51 -13.88 -25.48
C PRO A 195 -42.84 -14.39 -24.21
N THR A 196 -43.68 -14.58 -23.18
CA THR A 196 -43.50 -15.42 -21.99
C THR A 196 -44.02 -16.82 -22.26
N LEU A 197 -43.50 -17.86 -21.58
CA LEU A 197 -44.26 -19.07 -21.23
C LEU A 197 -43.57 -19.84 -20.09
N ASP A 198 -44.38 -20.17 -19.08
CA ASP A 198 -44.10 -20.89 -17.83
C ASP A 198 -44.59 -22.36 -17.88
N VAL A 199 -44.25 -23.09 -16.80
CA VAL A 199 -44.94 -24.26 -16.15
C VAL A 199 -44.34 -25.66 -16.47
N ALA A 200 -43.53 -26.28 -15.58
CA ALA A 200 -43.82 -27.15 -14.38
C ALA A 200 -44.08 -28.65 -14.76
N ASN A 201 -43.91 -29.72 -13.96
CA ASN A 201 -43.39 -30.05 -12.62
C ASN A 201 -43.25 -31.61 -12.52
N GLU A 202 -42.83 -32.13 -11.34
CA GLU A 202 -42.95 -33.52 -10.79
C GLU A 202 -41.75 -34.49 -10.98
N LEU A 203 -41.32 -35.36 -10.03
CA LEU A 203 -41.52 -35.63 -8.59
C LEU A 203 -40.40 -36.64 -8.15
N THR A 204 -40.02 -36.65 -6.86
CA THR A 204 -38.94 -37.39 -6.14
C THR A 204 -39.37 -38.83 -5.70
N PRO A 205 -38.76 -39.64 -4.76
CA PRO A 205 -37.56 -39.50 -3.86
C PRO A 205 -36.72 -40.79 -3.55
N ALA A 206 -35.74 -40.65 -2.62
CA ALA A 206 -35.23 -41.60 -1.56
C ALA A 206 -33.69 -41.71 -1.56
N GLU A 207 -32.93 -41.78 -0.46
CA GLU A 207 -33.05 -41.58 1.00
C GLU A 207 -31.61 -41.68 1.55
N GLY A 208 -31.24 -40.92 2.57
CA GLY A 208 -29.96 -41.07 3.29
C GLY A 208 -29.54 -39.84 4.11
N ASN A 209 -29.97 -39.79 5.36
CA ASN A 209 -29.58 -38.84 6.43
C ASN A 209 -28.86 -39.62 7.56
N PRO A 210 -28.23 -38.99 8.58
CA PRO A 210 -27.48 -37.71 8.71
C PRO A 210 -26.13 -37.97 9.49
N PRO A 211 -25.43 -37.05 10.21
CA PRO A 211 -25.88 -36.01 11.18
C PRO A 211 -25.50 -34.58 10.73
N GLU A 212 -26.34 -33.56 10.90
CA GLU A 212 -26.56 -32.73 12.11
C GLU A 212 -25.32 -31.99 12.66
N ASP A 213 -25.42 -30.67 12.55
CA ASP A 213 -24.83 -29.56 13.32
C ASP A 213 -23.36 -29.60 13.74
N ASP A 214 -22.60 -28.65 13.20
CA ASP A 214 -21.68 -27.83 13.98
C ASP A 214 -21.66 -26.41 13.40
N ASP A 215 -22.59 -25.59 13.89
CA ASP A 215 -22.50 -24.14 13.89
C ASP A 215 -21.25 -23.76 14.70
N ILE A 216 -20.13 -23.50 14.02
CA ILE A 216 -18.95 -22.90 14.65
C ILE A 216 -19.27 -21.43 14.90
N THR A 217 -19.93 -21.20 16.03
CA THR A 217 -20.00 -19.91 16.69
C THR A 217 -18.56 -19.51 17.00
N ILE A 218 -18.10 -18.38 16.46
CA ILE A 218 -16.86 -17.74 16.89
C ILE A 218 -17.09 -17.27 18.32
N VAL A 219 -16.69 -18.09 19.28
CA VAL A 219 -16.56 -17.70 20.68
C VAL A 219 -15.38 -16.73 20.74
N GLY A 220 -15.68 -15.43 20.86
CA GLY A 220 -14.71 -14.44 21.33
C GLY A 220 -14.11 -14.89 22.67
N PRO A 221 -12.94 -14.38 23.09
CA PRO A 221 -12.27 -14.86 24.30
C PRO A 221 -13.26 -14.88 25.46
N ALA A 222 -13.50 -16.08 25.98
CA ALA A 222 -14.38 -16.30 27.10
C ALA A 222 -13.83 -15.50 28.29
N PHE A 223 -14.56 -14.48 28.73
CA PHE A 223 -14.44 -13.94 30.07
C PHE A 223 -14.66 -15.11 31.04
N SER A 224 -13.58 -15.67 31.58
CA SER A 224 -13.68 -16.54 32.74
C SER A 224 -14.11 -15.68 33.92
N GLN A 225 -15.42 -15.63 34.18
CA GLN A 225 -15.91 -15.43 35.53
C GLN A 225 -15.55 -16.67 36.35
N ASN A 226 -14.31 -16.72 36.84
CA ASN A 226 -13.97 -17.61 37.93
C ASN A 226 -14.56 -17.00 39.20
N ASN A 227 -15.63 -17.62 39.68
CA ASN A 227 -16.12 -17.48 41.03
C ASN A 227 -14.98 -17.63 42.04
N ASP A 228 -14.89 -16.64 42.93
CA ASP A 228 -14.65 -16.77 44.36
C ASP A 228 -13.86 -18.00 44.79
N ASN A 229 -12.53 -17.90 44.69
CA ASN A 229 -11.59 -18.38 45.70
C ASN A 229 -10.16 -18.00 45.27
N SER A 230 -9.84 -16.72 45.40
CA SER A 230 -8.45 -16.33 45.64
C SER A 230 -8.45 -15.36 46.81
N THR A 231 -7.79 -15.76 47.89
CA THR A 231 -7.40 -14.89 48.99
C THR A 231 -6.82 -13.60 48.41
N GLY A 232 -7.54 -12.48 48.61
CA GLY A 232 -7.13 -11.16 48.15
C GLY A 232 -5.76 -10.81 48.68
N ALA A 233 -4.75 -10.94 47.83
CA ALA A 233 -3.51 -10.24 48.02
C ALA A 233 -3.80 -8.77 47.67
N GLU A 234 -4.07 -7.96 48.68
CA GLU A 234 -4.17 -6.52 48.47
C GLU A 234 -2.84 -5.99 47.91
N PRO A 235 -2.88 -5.02 46.98
CA PRO A 235 -1.67 -4.37 46.49
C PRO A 235 -0.87 -3.86 47.69
N SER A 236 0.42 -4.15 47.68
CA SER A 236 1.31 -3.89 48.84
C SER A 236 1.43 -2.41 49.20
N THR A 237 1.00 -1.50 48.30
CA THR A 237 1.05 -0.04 48.47
C THR A 237 -0.15 0.65 47.82
N LYS A 238 -0.51 1.85 48.32
CA LYS A 238 -1.51 2.74 47.69
C LYS A 238 -1.15 3.09 46.23
N ALA A 239 0.14 3.21 45.93
CA ALA A 239 0.62 3.47 44.57
C ALA A 239 0.37 2.27 43.65
N GLY A 240 0.58 1.03 44.14
CA GLY A 240 0.25 -0.19 43.41
C GLY A 240 -1.24 -0.30 43.10
N ALA A 241 -2.12 -0.01 44.07
CA ALA A 241 -3.56 0.00 43.85
C ALA A 241 -4.00 1.00 42.76
N ALA A 242 -3.43 2.21 42.78
CA ALA A 242 -3.71 3.23 41.78
C ALA A 242 -3.22 2.83 40.38
N ALA A 243 -2.03 2.22 40.28
CA ALA A 243 -1.49 1.73 39.01
C ALA A 243 -2.36 0.61 38.41
N ILE A 244 -2.86 -0.30 39.25
CA ILE A 244 -3.78 -1.37 38.80
C ILE A 244 -5.08 -0.77 38.25
N SER A 245 -5.70 0.13 39.00
CA SER A 245 -6.94 0.81 38.56
C SER A 245 -6.74 1.56 37.25
N ALA A 246 -5.61 2.26 37.07
CA ALA A 246 -5.28 2.96 35.83
C ALA A 246 -5.06 1.99 34.66
N GLY A 247 -4.45 0.83 34.91
CA GLY A 247 -4.28 -0.24 33.92
C GLY A 247 -5.61 -0.83 33.46
N GLU A 248 -6.52 -1.11 34.38
CA GLU A 248 -7.87 -1.60 34.06
C GLU A 248 -8.68 -0.58 33.25
N GLU A 249 -8.64 0.70 33.61
CA GLU A 249 -9.28 1.78 32.85
C GLU A 249 -8.67 1.91 31.44
N ALA A 250 -7.35 1.82 31.33
CA ALA A 250 -6.66 1.87 30.05
C ALA A 250 -7.09 0.73 29.12
N ILE A 251 -7.16 -0.51 29.61
CA ILE A 251 -7.65 -1.67 28.85
C ILE A 251 -9.09 -1.43 28.37
N LEU A 252 -9.99 -0.99 29.26
CA LEU A 252 -11.39 -0.74 28.92
C LEU A 252 -11.57 0.37 27.88
N SER A 253 -10.66 1.36 27.87
CA SER A 253 -10.69 2.45 26.89
C SER A 253 -10.25 2.05 25.48
N GLY A 254 -9.52 0.94 25.33
CA GLY A 254 -8.89 0.55 24.06
C GLY A 254 -7.80 1.51 23.58
N ASN A 255 -7.30 2.41 24.45
CA ASN A 255 -6.31 3.41 24.09
C ASN A 255 -4.88 2.94 24.40
N ASN A 256 -4.13 2.59 23.35
CA ASN A 256 -2.75 2.10 23.46
C ASN A 256 -1.83 3.04 24.24
N LEU A 257 -1.99 4.38 24.12
CA LEU A 257 -1.18 5.34 24.86
C LEU A 257 -1.40 5.25 26.37
N LEU A 258 -2.66 5.08 26.80
CA LEU A 258 -2.98 4.91 28.23
C LEU A 258 -2.43 3.58 28.76
N CYS A 259 -2.50 2.52 27.95
CA CYS A 259 -1.92 1.22 28.29
C CYS A 259 -0.39 1.30 28.48
N TYR A 260 0.34 1.98 27.60
CA TYR A 260 1.80 2.15 27.76
C TYR A 260 2.15 3.01 28.98
N ARG A 261 1.39 4.07 29.28
CA ARG A 261 1.56 4.85 30.51
C ARG A 261 1.38 3.99 31.77
N ALA A 262 0.34 3.18 31.80
CA ALA A 262 0.10 2.25 32.90
C ALA A 262 1.24 1.21 33.02
N LEU A 263 1.71 0.66 31.90
CA LEU A 263 2.86 -0.26 31.90
C LEU A 263 4.15 0.39 32.41
N ALA A 264 4.44 1.62 31.99
CA ALA A 264 5.62 2.36 32.44
C ALA A 264 5.58 2.58 33.97
N GLU A 265 4.43 2.94 34.53
CA GLU A 265 4.26 3.10 35.97
C GLU A 265 4.41 1.77 36.72
N ILE A 266 3.82 0.68 36.20
CA ILE A 266 3.99 -0.66 36.79
C ILE A 266 5.47 -1.08 36.76
N HIS A 267 6.20 -0.83 35.67
CA HIS A 267 7.63 -1.12 35.57
C HIS A 267 8.44 -0.30 36.59
N ARG A 268 8.13 0.99 36.74
CA ARG A 268 8.77 1.87 37.73
C ARG A 268 8.58 1.33 39.15
N LEU A 269 7.34 1.01 39.53
CA LEU A 269 7.00 0.45 40.84
C LEU A 269 7.64 -0.90 41.10
N THR A 270 7.73 -1.75 40.07
CA THR A 270 8.36 -3.08 40.18
C THR A 270 9.87 -2.96 40.35
N ASN A 271 10.52 -2.03 39.65
CA ASN A 271 11.95 -1.79 39.73
C ASN A 271 12.38 -1.14 41.07
N GLU A 272 11.55 -0.28 41.65
CA GLU A 272 11.81 0.34 42.95
C GLU A 272 11.58 -0.64 44.13
N ASN A 273 10.60 -1.54 44.00
CA ASN A 273 10.21 -2.48 45.06
C ASN A 273 10.85 -3.87 44.92
N GLN A 274 12.15 -3.97 44.59
CA GLN A 274 12.93 -5.21 44.29
C GLN A 274 12.78 -6.41 45.27
N ARG A 275 11.96 -6.33 46.32
CA ARG A 275 11.80 -7.34 47.39
C ARG A 275 10.47 -8.09 47.41
N MET A 276 9.45 -7.74 46.62
CA MET A 276 8.19 -8.53 46.55
C MET A 276 7.66 -8.56 45.12
N ALA A 277 7.50 -9.76 44.55
CA ALA A 277 6.68 -9.95 43.37
C ALA A 277 5.21 -9.67 43.76
N ASP A 278 4.77 -8.43 43.57
CA ASP A 278 3.38 -8.03 43.80
C ASP A 278 2.51 -8.71 42.73
N LEU A 279 1.94 -9.86 43.08
CA LEU A 279 1.15 -10.71 42.19
C LEU A 279 0.04 -9.89 41.49
N PRO A 280 -0.74 -9.04 42.17
CA PRO A 280 -1.67 -8.11 41.52
C PRO A 280 -1.06 -7.24 40.41
N LEU A 281 0.10 -6.61 40.65
CA LEU A 281 0.77 -5.80 39.61
C LEU A 281 1.22 -6.66 38.42
N SER A 282 1.71 -7.88 38.68
CA SER A 282 2.11 -8.79 37.61
C SER A 282 0.92 -9.26 36.75
N VAL A 283 -0.25 -9.49 37.37
CA VAL A 283 -1.49 -9.85 36.68
C VAL A 283 -2.00 -8.67 35.85
N CYS A 284 -2.02 -7.46 36.43
CA CYS A 284 -2.40 -6.25 35.69
C CYS A 284 -1.50 -6.01 34.48
N ARG A 285 -0.17 -6.14 34.65
CA ARG A 285 0.81 -6.08 33.55
C ARG A 285 0.45 -7.07 32.44
N ALA A 286 0.23 -8.34 32.77
CA ALA A 286 -0.08 -9.37 31.79
C ALA A 286 -1.39 -9.07 31.03
N ASN A 287 -2.41 -8.53 31.71
CA ASN A 287 -3.67 -8.13 31.09
C ASN A 287 -3.48 -6.95 30.12
N ILE A 288 -2.67 -5.95 30.48
CA ILE A 288 -2.36 -4.84 29.58
C ILE A 288 -1.56 -5.35 28.38
N GLU A 289 -0.56 -6.21 28.61
CA GLU A 289 0.25 -6.80 27.53
C GLU A 289 -0.61 -7.63 26.57
N ALA A 290 -1.59 -8.38 27.08
CA ALA A 290 -2.55 -9.12 26.27
C ALA A 290 -3.49 -8.20 25.47
N ALA A 291 -3.94 -7.08 26.05
CA ALA A 291 -4.79 -6.09 25.37
C ALA A 291 -4.05 -5.36 24.24
N LEU A 292 -2.74 -5.18 24.37
CA LEU A 292 -1.88 -4.56 23.35
C LEU A 292 -1.45 -5.55 22.25
N SER A 293 -1.37 -6.84 22.55
CA SER A 293 -0.84 -7.84 21.63
C SER A 293 -1.64 -7.94 20.32
N PHE A 294 -0.92 -8.12 19.20
CA PHE A 294 -1.51 -8.45 17.91
C PHE A 294 -0.78 -9.61 17.23
N SER A 295 -1.52 -10.33 16.38
CA SER A 295 -1.02 -11.48 15.61
C SER A 295 -0.85 -11.16 14.12
N GLY A 296 -0.20 -12.05 13.38
CA GLY A 296 0.03 -11.91 11.94
C GLY A 296 1.36 -11.22 11.64
N ALA A 297 1.54 -10.76 10.40
CA ALA A 297 2.71 -9.96 10.06
C ALA A 297 2.63 -8.55 10.67
N ALA A 298 3.77 -8.01 11.06
CA ALA A 298 3.90 -6.59 11.41
C ALA A 298 4.36 -5.78 10.19
N VAL A 299 3.99 -4.51 10.15
CA VAL A 299 4.50 -3.54 9.18
C VAL A 299 5.19 -2.42 9.92
N TYR A 300 6.45 -2.18 9.59
CA TYR A 300 7.17 -1.03 10.13
C TYR A 300 7.61 -0.09 9.00
N VAL A 301 7.46 1.22 9.22
CA VAL A 301 7.75 2.23 8.20
C VAL A 301 9.02 2.98 8.54
N ILE A 302 10.01 2.93 7.63
CA ILE A 302 11.29 3.66 7.78
C ILE A 302 11.53 4.49 6.53
N LYS A 303 11.73 5.79 6.70
CA LYS A 303 11.94 6.74 5.57
C LYS A 303 10.85 6.60 4.51
N LYS A 304 9.58 6.52 4.96
CA LYS A 304 8.38 6.35 4.12
C LYS A 304 8.34 5.05 3.30
N ARG A 305 9.15 4.04 3.64
CA ARG A 305 9.07 2.72 2.99
C ARG A 305 8.56 1.67 3.97
N PRO A 306 7.49 0.93 3.62
CA PRO A 306 6.96 -0.14 4.46
C PRO A 306 7.82 -1.40 4.36
N TYR A 307 8.05 -2.01 5.51
CA TYR A 307 8.66 -3.32 5.64
C TYR A 307 7.68 -4.26 6.33
N ILE A 308 7.36 -5.37 5.68
CA ILE A 308 6.50 -6.42 6.19
C ILE A 308 7.40 -7.42 6.91
N LEU A 309 7.33 -7.41 8.24
CA LEU A 309 8.08 -8.28 9.13
C LEU A 309 7.29 -9.53 9.48
N GLN A 310 7.89 -10.68 9.20
CA GLN A 310 7.36 -11.99 9.57
C GLN A 310 8.36 -12.75 10.41
N ILE A 311 7.98 -12.94 11.68
CA ILE A 311 8.74 -13.76 12.61
C ILE A 311 8.19 -15.19 12.55
N LYS A 312 8.65 -15.95 11.55
CA LYS A 312 8.32 -17.37 11.32
C LYS A 312 9.42 -18.02 10.47
N SER A 313 9.36 -19.34 10.34
CA SER A 313 10.38 -20.10 9.59
C SER A 313 10.19 -20.10 8.08
N ALA A 314 8.98 -19.85 7.55
CA ALA A 314 8.72 -19.95 6.12
C ALA A 314 7.72 -18.92 5.61
N ILE A 315 7.90 -18.49 4.36
CA ILE A 315 7.00 -17.60 3.62
C ILE A 315 6.82 -18.12 2.20
N GLU A 316 5.65 -17.92 1.65
CA GLU A 316 5.36 -18.27 0.25
C GLU A 316 5.35 -17.03 -0.62
N ILE A 317 5.73 -17.22 -1.88
CA ILE A 317 5.61 -16.22 -2.93
C ILE A 317 4.66 -16.78 -3.97
N GLY A 318 3.74 -15.96 -4.45
CA GLY A 318 2.88 -16.35 -5.54
C GLY A 318 2.01 -15.22 -6.04
N ARG A 319 1.24 -15.51 -7.09
CA ARG A 319 0.22 -14.60 -7.58
C ARG A 319 -0.84 -14.39 -6.53
N ARG A 320 -1.29 -13.13 -6.43
CA ARG A 320 -2.20 -12.65 -5.41
C ARG A 320 -3.43 -13.55 -5.25
N THR A 321 -3.76 -13.85 -3.99
CA THR A 321 -5.04 -14.47 -3.60
C THR A 321 -5.53 -13.78 -2.33
N LEU A 322 -6.84 -13.50 -2.24
CA LEU A 322 -7.45 -12.70 -1.16
C LEU A 322 -7.40 -13.37 0.24
N THR A 323 -6.81 -14.56 0.36
CA THR A 323 -6.95 -15.40 1.56
C THR A 323 -5.74 -15.40 2.50
N ARG A 324 -4.58 -14.84 2.10
CA ARG A 324 -3.32 -14.95 2.88
C ARG A 324 -2.49 -13.66 2.87
N LEU A 325 -2.90 -12.62 3.59
CA LEU A 325 -2.25 -11.29 3.56
C LEU A 325 -0.77 -11.29 3.97
N ASP A 326 -0.33 -12.27 4.75
CA ASP A 326 1.03 -12.31 5.25
C ASP A 326 2.04 -12.86 4.23
N ASP A 327 1.67 -13.46 3.10
CA ASP A 327 2.67 -13.95 2.13
C ASP A 327 3.14 -12.89 1.13
N ILE A 328 4.13 -13.22 0.28
CA ILE A 328 4.58 -12.30 -0.79
C ILE A 328 3.67 -12.47 -2.00
N HIS A 329 2.77 -11.50 -2.18
CA HIS A 329 1.88 -11.46 -3.34
C HIS A 329 2.51 -10.68 -4.48
N VAL A 330 2.32 -11.18 -5.69
CA VAL A 330 2.77 -10.53 -6.91
C VAL A 330 1.59 -10.42 -7.87
N GLY A 331 1.29 -9.23 -8.38
CA GLY A 331 0.25 -9.05 -9.40
C GLY A 331 0.74 -9.36 -10.81
N CYS A 332 1.61 -10.37 -10.95
CA CYS A 332 2.11 -10.83 -12.25
C CYS A 332 1.39 -12.12 -12.68
N GLY A 333 0.72 -12.07 -13.83
CA GLY A 333 0.00 -13.21 -14.43
C GLY A 333 0.91 -14.37 -14.86
N LEU A 334 2.22 -14.15 -14.99
CA LEU A 334 3.19 -15.22 -15.25
C LEU A 334 3.59 -15.97 -13.98
N VAL A 335 3.25 -15.45 -12.81
CA VAL A 335 3.55 -16.08 -11.53
C VAL A 335 2.41 -17.03 -11.16
N SER A 336 2.75 -18.24 -10.72
CA SER A 336 1.76 -19.22 -10.26
C SER A 336 1.17 -18.77 -8.92
N LYS A 337 -0.02 -19.24 -8.58
CA LYS A 337 -0.67 -18.90 -7.29
C LYS A 337 0.19 -19.35 -6.09
N ILE A 338 -0.05 -18.72 -4.94
CA ILE A 338 0.49 -19.17 -3.65
C ILE A 338 0.23 -20.68 -3.45
N GLY A 339 1.18 -21.37 -2.85
CA GLY A 339 1.18 -22.83 -2.72
C GLY A 339 1.66 -23.61 -3.96
N ARG A 340 1.86 -22.96 -5.11
CA ARG A 340 2.43 -23.60 -6.33
C ARG A 340 3.70 -22.94 -6.84
N GLN A 341 3.94 -21.67 -6.53
CA GLN A 341 5.09 -20.94 -7.07
C GLN A 341 6.38 -21.21 -6.30
N THR A 342 6.62 -20.47 -5.21
CA THR A 342 7.90 -20.52 -4.50
C THR A 342 7.67 -20.51 -3.00
N ARG A 343 8.44 -21.31 -2.27
CA ARG A 343 8.51 -21.27 -0.81
C ARG A 343 9.94 -20.91 -0.41
N ILE A 344 10.07 -19.95 0.50
CA ILE A 344 11.33 -19.63 1.17
C ILE A 344 11.21 -20.08 2.62
N GLU A 345 12.20 -20.81 3.10
CA GLU A 345 12.20 -21.40 4.44
C GLU A 345 13.58 -21.29 5.07
N TYR A 346 13.61 -21.05 6.38
CA TYR A 346 14.80 -21.17 7.21
C TYR A 346 14.86 -22.59 7.78
N ARG A 347 15.82 -23.38 7.30
CA ARG A 347 15.99 -24.79 7.66
C ARG A 347 17.49 -25.06 7.79
N ASP A 348 17.86 -25.92 8.74
CA ASP A 348 19.26 -26.35 8.93
C ASP A 348 20.25 -25.17 9.08
N LYS A 349 19.76 -24.08 9.68
CA LYS A 349 20.47 -22.79 9.88
C LYS A 349 20.77 -22.00 8.60
N GLU A 350 20.09 -22.31 7.51
CA GLU A 350 20.22 -21.62 6.22
C GLU A 350 18.85 -21.19 5.68
N PHE A 351 18.83 -20.10 4.91
CA PHE A 351 17.66 -19.75 4.12
C PHE A 351 17.69 -20.49 2.79
N CYS A 352 16.61 -21.19 2.49
CA CYS A 352 16.47 -22.03 1.31
C CYS A 352 15.26 -21.60 0.49
N VAL A 353 15.35 -21.75 -0.83
CA VAL A 353 14.25 -21.54 -1.77
C VAL A 353 13.86 -22.86 -2.42
N THR A 354 12.58 -23.13 -2.52
CA THR A 354 12.02 -24.35 -3.14
C THR A 354 10.95 -23.95 -4.15
N ASP A 355 11.01 -24.50 -5.36
CA ASP A 355 9.91 -24.41 -6.33
C ASP A 355 8.79 -25.41 -5.94
N GLN A 356 7.55 -24.94 -5.87
CA GLN A 356 6.39 -25.74 -5.41
C GLN A 356 5.61 -26.38 -6.57
N GLY A 357 6.25 -26.61 -7.73
CA GLY A 357 5.59 -27.12 -8.93
C GLY A 357 4.98 -26.00 -9.77
N SER A 358 5.74 -24.93 -9.97
CA SER A 358 5.28 -23.74 -10.67
C SER A 358 5.23 -23.95 -12.18
N THR A 359 4.31 -23.25 -12.87
CA THR A 359 4.16 -23.38 -14.33
C THR A 359 5.38 -22.81 -15.08
N ASN A 360 5.93 -21.72 -14.54
CA ASN A 360 6.96 -20.91 -15.20
C ASN A 360 8.32 -20.93 -14.48
N GLY A 361 8.47 -21.86 -13.53
CA GLY A 361 9.71 -22.10 -12.79
C GLY A 361 10.03 -21.03 -11.73
N THR A 362 10.92 -21.44 -10.84
CA THR A 362 11.65 -20.58 -9.89
C THR A 362 13.13 -20.74 -10.19
N PHE A 363 13.86 -19.64 -10.25
CA PHE A 363 15.29 -19.65 -10.54
C PHE A 363 16.05 -18.93 -9.45
N LEU A 364 17.11 -19.54 -8.95
CA LEU A 364 18.05 -18.96 -8.00
C LEU A 364 19.34 -18.60 -8.73
N ASN A 365 19.71 -17.32 -8.75
CA ASN A 365 20.90 -16.82 -9.47
C ASN A 365 20.97 -17.34 -10.92
N GLN A 366 19.84 -17.27 -11.64
CA GLN A 366 19.65 -17.76 -13.01
C GLN A 366 19.59 -19.28 -13.19
N SER A 367 19.87 -20.07 -12.16
CA SER A 367 19.76 -21.54 -12.21
C SER A 367 18.35 -21.97 -11.83
N HIS A 368 17.74 -22.85 -12.62
CA HIS A 368 16.42 -23.40 -12.31
C HIS A 368 16.48 -24.24 -11.03
N VAL A 369 15.55 -24.00 -10.10
CA VAL A 369 15.36 -24.84 -8.91
C VAL A 369 14.39 -25.93 -9.29
N THR A 370 14.83 -27.19 -9.28
CA THR A 370 13.95 -28.34 -9.57
C THR A 370 12.77 -28.33 -8.59
N PRO A 371 11.52 -28.53 -9.06
CA PRO A 371 10.37 -28.64 -8.17
C PRO A 371 10.58 -29.67 -7.06
N GLY A 372 10.30 -29.26 -5.81
CA GLY A 372 10.50 -30.08 -4.61
C GLY A 372 11.95 -30.17 -4.09
N GLU A 373 12.95 -29.76 -4.89
CA GLU A 373 14.32 -29.58 -4.43
C GLU A 373 14.54 -28.15 -3.93
N TRP A 374 15.51 -27.98 -3.04
CA TRP A 374 15.81 -26.68 -2.44
C TRP A 374 17.20 -26.18 -2.85
N GLY A 375 17.31 -24.86 -3.02
CA GLY A 375 18.57 -24.16 -3.23
C GLY A 375 18.88 -23.21 -2.07
N ILE A 376 20.15 -23.12 -1.68
CA ILE A 376 20.61 -22.23 -0.59
C ILE A 376 20.66 -20.78 -1.08
N ILE A 377 19.92 -19.90 -0.40
CA ILE A 377 19.93 -18.47 -0.64
C ILE A 377 21.20 -17.87 0.01
N LYS A 378 22.19 -17.55 -0.81
CA LYS A 378 23.39 -16.82 -0.37
C LYS A 378 23.14 -15.32 -0.31
N ASN A 379 23.99 -14.58 0.42
CA ASN A 379 23.87 -13.12 0.48
C ASN A 379 23.93 -12.50 -0.93
N ARG A 380 23.01 -11.56 -1.22
CA ARG A 380 22.81 -10.93 -2.53
C ARG A 380 22.31 -11.88 -3.63
N ALA A 381 21.74 -13.03 -3.26
CA ALA A 381 21.08 -13.90 -4.20
C ALA A 381 19.89 -13.20 -4.88
N LYS A 382 19.54 -13.70 -6.07
CA LYS A 382 18.37 -13.25 -6.82
C LYS A 382 17.46 -14.43 -7.06
N ILE A 383 16.19 -14.29 -6.68
CA ILE A 383 15.14 -15.25 -6.96
C ILE A 383 14.32 -14.69 -8.11
N HIS A 384 14.27 -15.40 -9.23
CA HIS A 384 13.45 -15.05 -10.39
C HIS A 384 12.24 -16.00 -10.47
N ILE A 385 11.07 -15.43 -10.68
CA ILE A 385 9.81 -16.16 -10.82
C ILE A 385 9.08 -15.74 -12.09
N GLY A 386 8.19 -16.59 -12.60
CA GLY A 386 7.43 -16.29 -13.82
C GLY A 386 8.28 -16.29 -15.10
N GLY A 387 9.25 -17.21 -15.19
CA GLY A 387 10.12 -17.40 -16.36
C GLY A 387 9.55 -18.37 -17.38
N GLY A 388 10.42 -19.22 -17.95
CA GLY A 388 10.05 -20.30 -18.85
C GLY A 388 10.86 -21.56 -18.59
N LEU A 389 10.26 -22.74 -18.74
CA LEU A 389 10.93 -24.03 -18.48
C LEU A 389 11.52 -24.69 -19.74
N LYS A 390 11.10 -24.28 -20.94
CA LYS A 390 11.49 -24.91 -22.22
C LYS A 390 11.78 -23.85 -23.30
N PRO A 391 13.05 -23.41 -23.48
CA PRO A 391 14.21 -23.71 -22.63
C PRO A 391 14.12 -22.98 -21.27
N PRO A 392 14.83 -23.45 -20.22
CA PRO A 392 14.90 -22.77 -18.93
C PRO A 392 15.39 -21.33 -19.08
N ARG A 393 14.57 -20.36 -18.68
CA ARG A 393 14.87 -18.93 -18.71
C ARG A 393 14.31 -18.26 -17.45
N PRO A 394 15.14 -17.53 -16.69
CA PRO A 394 14.68 -16.77 -15.54
C PRO A 394 13.61 -15.74 -15.92
N GLY A 395 12.61 -15.57 -15.07
CA GLY A 395 11.59 -14.54 -15.23
C GLY A 395 12.08 -13.14 -14.90
N LEU A 396 11.31 -12.14 -15.35
CA LEU A 396 11.59 -10.73 -15.09
C LEU A 396 11.15 -10.31 -13.67
N CYS A 397 10.24 -11.05 -13.03
CA CYS A 397 9.92 -10.86 -11.61
C CYS A 397 11.10 -11.32 -10.74
N MET A 398 11.97 -10.37 -10.38
CA MET A 398 13.20 -10.61 -9.62
C MET A 398 13.08 -10.08 -8.20
N LEU A 399 13.21 -10.97 -7.22
CA LEU A 399 13.36 -10.65 -5.81
C LEU A 399 14.85 -10.64 -5.44
N ALA A 400 15.35 -9.49 -5.03
CA ALA A 400 16.70 -9.34 -4.51
C ALA A 400 16.72 -9.73 -3.02
N CYS A 401 17.65 -10.61 -2.66
CA CYS A 401 17.76 -11.17 -1.32
C CYS A 401 19.01 -10.63 -0.61
N LYS A 402 18.85 -10.10 0.61
CA LYS A 402 19.94 -9.69 1.48
C LYS A 402 19.88 -10.49 2.77
N LEU A 403 20.95 -11.22 3.06
CA LEU A 403 21.06 -11.98 4.29
C LEU A 403 21.63 -11.08 5.40
N ILE A 404 20.99 -11.13 6.55
CA ILE A 404 21.47 -10.60 7.82
C ILE A 404 21.85 -11.81 8.67
N GLY A 405 23.13 -11.93 9.00
CA GLY A 405 23.65 -12.99 9.86
C GLY A 405 23.65 -12.59 11.33
N GLY A 406 24.10 -13.50 12.20
CA GLY A 406 24.20 -13.28 13.65
C GLY A 406 23.26 -14.19 14.44
N GLU A 407 23.00 -13.81 15.69
CA GLU A 407 22.14 -14.57 16.61
C GLU A 407 20.67 -14.57 16.16
N GLN A 408 20.23 -13.49 15.53
CA GLN A 408 18.89 -13.33 14.95
C GLN A 408 19.00 -13.18 13.43
N PRO A 409 19.17 -14.29 12.68
CA PRO A 409 19.33 -14.23 11.25
C PRO A 409 18.03 -13.77 10.59
N ALA A 410 18.13 -12.96 9.54
CA ALA A 410 16.97 -12.49 8.80
C ALA A 410 17.27 -12.44 7.29
N LEU A 411 16.22 -12.65 6.50
CA LEU A 411 16.25 -12.50 5.05
C LEU A 411 15.40 -11.29 4.67
N VAL A 412 16.07 -10.24 4.18
CA VAL A 412 15.41 -9.06 3.62
C VAL A 412 15.25 -9.25 2.12
N MET A 413 14.05 -9.04 1.62
CA MET A 413 13.65 -9.28 0.24
C MET A 413 12.96 -8.04 -0.33
N GLU A 414 13.29 -7.68 -1.57
CA GLU A 414 12.65 -6.58 -2.29
C GLU A 414 12.58 -6.87 -3.79
N PHE A 415 11.52 -6.42 -4.47
CA PHE A 415 11.47 -6.51 -5.93
C PHE A 415 12.40 -5.48 -6.57
N HIS A 416 13.21 -5.94 -7.52
CA HIS A 416 14.22 -5.11 -8.18
C HIS A 416 13.69 -4.62 -9.53
N THR A 417 12.82 -3.61 -9.50
CA THR A 417 12.13 -3.07 -10.68
C THR A 417 12.88 -1.89 -11.32
N ASN A 418 13.58 -1.09 -10.51
CA ASN A 418 14.37 0.09 -10.91
C ASN A 418 15.60 -0.19 -11.81
N ARG A 419 15.84 -1.45 -12.18
CA ARG A 419 16.96 -1.87 -13.04
C ARG A 419 16.51 -2.61 -14.30
N MET A 420 15.21 -2.68 -14.55
CA MET A 420 14.71 -3.20 -15.81
C MET A 420 14.99 -2.18 -16.91
N ASP A 421 15.51 -2.65 -18.03
CA ASP A 421 15.58 -1.80 -19.21
C ASP A 421 14.15 -1.55 -19.76
N PRO A 422 13.93 -0.47 -20.54
CA PRO A 422 12.63 -0.16 -21.09
C PRO A 422 12.01 -1.31 -21.91
N ALA A 423 12.82 -2.13 -22.57
CA ALA A 423 12.34 -3.24 -23.39
C ALA A 423 11.85 -4.42 -22.53
N ASP A 424 12.46 -4.66 -21.38
CA ASP A 424 12.01 -5.67 -20.41
C ASP A 424 10.75 -5.20 -19.68
N LEU A 425 10.64 -3.89 -19.37
CA LEU A 425 9.39 -3.32 -18.87
C LEU A 425 8.24 -3.50 -19.87
N GLU A 426 8.45 -3.19 -21.15
CA GLU A 426 7.43 -3.35 -22.19
C GLU A 426 6.95 -4.82 -22.31
N LYS A 427 7.86 -5.80 -22.15
CA LYS A 427 7.51 -7.23 -22.18
C LYS A 427 6.74 -7.69 -20.95
N ILE A 428 7.13 -7.22 -19.75
CA ILE A 428 6.55 -7.72 -18.50
C ILE A 428 5.27 -6.99 -18.11
N PHE A 429 5.12 -5.72 -18.47
CA PHE A 429 4.01 -4.87 -18.06
C PHE A 429 2.61 -5.43 -18.42
N PRO A 430 2.38 -6.02 -19.61
CA PRO A 430 1.11 -6.67 -19.92
C PRO A 430 0.72 -7.77 -18.93
N HIS A 431 1.72 -8.39 -18.31
CA HIS A 431 1.55 -9.45 -17.33
C HIS A 431 1.65 -8.97 -15.89
N TRP A 432 2.37 -7.87 -15.61
CA TRP A 432 2.68 -7.38 -14.26
C TRP A 432 2.26 -5.92 -14.08
N ARG A 433 0.95 -5.69 -14.01
CA ARG A 433 0.37 -4.34 -13.92
C ARG A 433 0.67 -3.64 -12.59
N THR A 434 0.88 -4.42 -11.52
CA THR A 434 1.18 -3.93 -10.17
C THR A 434 2.66 -3.77 -9.89
N VAL A 435 3.54 -3.79 -10.90
CA VAL A 435 5.00 -3.76 -10.71
C VAL A 435 5.47 -2.60 -9.83
N HIS A 436 4.84 -1.43 -9.95
CA HIS A 436 5.11 -0.25 -9.12
C HIS A 436 4.74 -0.53 -7.65
N LEU A 437 3.51 -0.98 -7.39
CA LEU A 437 3.00 -1.32 -6.04
C LEU A 437 3.82 -2.43 -5.37
N ASP A 438 4.09 -3.52 -6.10
CA ASP A 438 4.81 -4.67 -5.57
C ASP A 438 6.25 -4.27 -5.18
N SER A 439 6.82 -3.24 -5.81
CA SER A 439 8.17 -2.74 -5.51
C SER A 439 8.26 -1.73 -4.35
N GLU A 440 7.12 -1.28 -3.81
CA GLU A 440 7.09 -0.38 -2.65
C GLU A 440 7.49 -1.10 -1.36
N TYR A 441 7.11 -2.38 -1.27
CA TYR A 441 7.28 -3.20 -0.09
C TYR A 441 8.65 -3.86 -0.02
N ARG A 442 9.08 -4.06 1.21
CA ARG A 442 10.17 -4.97 1.55
C ARG A 442 9.64 -6.02 2.49
N TRP A 443 10.07 -7.26 2.31
CA TRP A 443 9.70 -8.35 3.19
C TRP A 443 10.90 -8.76 4.03
N VAL A 444 10.67 -9.01 5.31
CA VAL A 444 11.67 -9.49 6.25
C VAL A 444 11.18 -10.80 6.84
N LEU A 445 11.83 -11.90 6.45
CA LEU A 445 11.61 -13.21 7.06
C LEU A 445 12.66 -13.46 8.14
N ALA A 446 12.22 -13.72 9.36
CA ALA A 446 13.09 -14.02 10.49
C ALA A 446 12.54 -15.21 11.29
N PRO A 447 13.32 -16.28 11.53
CA PRO A 447 12.82 -17.48 12.22
C PRO A 447 12.56 -17.30 13.72
N GLY A 448 13.15 -16.28 14.37
CA GLY A 448 13.02 -16.08 15.82
C GLY A 448 12.88 -14.63 16.27
N GLY A 449 13.48 -13.69 15.54
CA GLY A 449 13.43 -12.27 15.86
C GLY A 449 14.35 -11.45 14.95
N ILE A 450 14.40 -10.15 15.19
CA ILE A 450 15.30 -9.22 14.48
C ILE A 450 16.01 -8.30 15.45
N LEU A 451 17.22 -7.87 15.08
CA LEU A 451 17.97 -6.84 15.80
C LEU A 451 17.81 -5.47 15.14
N ILE A 452 17.80 -4.44 15.98
CA ILE A 452 17.76 -3.03 15.63
C ILE A 452 19.06 -2.36 16.09
N GLY A 453 19.72 -1.61 15.22
CA GLY A 453 20.94 -0.87 15.57
C GLY A 453 21.81 -0.56 14.36
N SER A 454 23.04 -0.09 14.61
CA SER A 454 23.98 0.32 13.56
C SER A 454 24.80 -0.85 12.99
N GLY A 455 24.89 -1.95 13.74
CA GLY A 455 25.69 -3.14 13.41
C GLY A 455 25.24 -3.89 12.16
N ALA A 456 26.14 -4.65 11.54
CA ALA A 456 25.86 -5.41 10.31
C ALA A 456 24.80 -6.52 10.48
N THR A 457 24.65 -7.03 11.71
CA THR A 457 23.67 -8.04 12.13
C THR A 457 22.28 -7.47 12.39
N CYS A 458 22.10 -6.15 12.34
CA CYS A 458 20.81 -5.51 12.54
C CYS A 458 20.04 -5.41 11.22
N ALA A 459 18.81 -5.95 11.20
CA ALA A 459 17.89 -5.87 10.07
C ALA A 459 17.33 -4.45 9.92
N ILE A 460 17.04 -3.79 11.05
CA ILE A 460 16.63 -2.38 11.09
C ILE A 460 17.84 -1.53 11.47
N LYS A 461 18.11 -0.49 10.68
CA LYS A 461 19.19 0.46 10.95
C LYS A 461 18.69 1.59 11.83
N ALA A 462 19.29 1.72 13.01
CA ALA A 462 19.08 2.79 13.96
C ALA A 462 20.44 3.22 14.54
N SER A 463 20.51 4.42 15.10
CA SER A 463 21.66 4.81 15.91
C SER A 463 21.79 3.89 17.12
N ALA A 464 23.01 3.46 17.43
CA ALA A 464 23.31 2.59 18.56
C ALA A 464 24.68 2.96 19.15
N ASP A 465 24.87 2.61 20.42
CA ASP A 465 26.14 2.77 21.13
C ASP A 465 27.21 1.78 20.61
N GLU A 466 28.31 1.62 21.37
CA GLU A 466 29.47 0.78 21.02
C GLU A 466 29.12 -0.68 20.66
N SER A 467 28.03 -1.25 21.21
CA SER A 467 27.57 -2.61 20.90
C SER A 467 27.05 -2.78 19.47
N GLY A 468 26.69 -1.68 18.79
CA GLY A 468 26.03 -1.68 17.49
C GLY A 468 24.60 -2.23 17.47
N VAL A 469 24.08 -2.73 18.61
CA VAL A 469 22.72 -3.27 18.77
C VAL A 469 22.00 -2.47 19.86
N ALA A 470 20.89 -1.83 19.48
CA ALA A 470 20.10 -0.98 20.35
C ALA A 470 18.83 -1.65 20.89
N ALA A 471 18.21 -2.53 20.11
CA ALA A 471 17.03 -3.28 20.54
C ALA A 471 16.87 -4.59 19.78
N GLU A 472 15.96 -5.43 20.26
CA GLU A 472 15.57 -6.68 19.65
C GLU A 472 14.04 -6.78 19.61
N ILE A 473 13.50 -7.26 18.50
CA ILE A 473 12.09 -7.62 18.36
C ILE A 473 11.96 -9.13 18.25
N THR A 474 11.08 -9.73 19.04
CA THR A 474 10.75 -11.15 19.04
C THR A 474 9.24 -11.34 18.85
N PHE A 475 8.82 -12.59 18.60
CA PHE A 475 7.41 -12.94 18.53
C PHE A 475 7.09 -14.12 19.45
N ASN A 476 6.14 -13.92 20.36
CA ASN A 476 5.62 -14.96 21.26
C ASN A 476 4.12 -14.70 21.53
N ASN A 477 3.26 -15.14 20.61
CA ASN A 477 1.82 -14.81 20.61
C ASN A 477 1.56 -13.29 20.63
N GLY A 478 2.43 -12.54 19.96
CA GLY A 478 2.51 -11.09 20.03
C GLY A 478 3.92 -10.62 19.71
N TYR A 479 4.06 -9.39 19.24
CA TYR A 479 5.37 -8.78 19.04
C TYR A 479 5.87 -8.18 20.35
N PHE A 480 7.11 -8.44 20.72
CA PHE A 480 7.76 -7.84 21.88
C PHE A 480 9.01 -7.11 21.43
N ILE A 481 9.32 -6.00 22.11
CA ILE A 481 10.57 -5.27 21.91
C ILE A 481 11.32 -5.16 23.23
N LYS A 482 12.64 -5.34 23.16
CA LYS A 482 13.53 -5.26 24.31
C LYS A 482 14.72 -4.36 23.99
N PRO A 483 15.03 -3.35 24.81
CA PRO A 483 16.25 -2.56 24.65
C PRO A 483 17.49 -3.42 24.93
N ARG A 484 18.60 -3.11 24.27
CA ARG A 484 19.90 -3.76 24.44
C ARG A 484 20.95 -2.73 24.82
N GLY A 485 21.87 -3.10 25.72
CA GLY A 485 22.89 -2.19 26.24
C GLY A 485 22.27 -1.02 27.00
N ASN A 486 22.76 0.19 26.74
CA ASN A 486 22.27 1.42 27.37
C ASN A 486 21.31 2.21 26.45
N SER A 487 20.76 1.57 25.42
CA SER A 487 19.90 2.26 24.45
C SER A 487 18.57 2.68 25.07
N GLU A 488 18.17 3.90 24.75
CA GLU A 488 16.89 4.47 25.17
C GLU A 488 15.79 3.99 24.22
N LEU A 489 14.84 3.24 24.76
CA LEU A 489 13.62 2.82 24.07
C LEU A 489 12.44 3.63 24.63
N LEU A 490 11.78 4.38 23.75
CA LEU A 490 10.51 5.03 24.04
C LEU A 490 9.41 4.36 23.21
N ILE A 491 8.26 4.10 23.82
CA ILE A 491 7.07 3.60 23.14
C ILE A 491 5.90 4.52 23.47
N ALA A 492 5.30 5.11 22.44
CA ALA A 492 4.30 6.16 22.60
C ALA A 492 4.76 7.31 23.53
N GLY A 493 6.07 7.61 23.52
CA GLY A 493 6.71 8.63 24.36
C GLY A 493 7.13 8.16 25.76
N GLU A 494 6.77 6.95 26.19
CA GLU A 494 7.08 6.42 27.51
C GLU A 494 8.36 5.57 27.50
N PRO A 495 9.29 5.74 28.47
CA PRO A 495 10.56 5.02 28.49
C PRO A 495 10.45 3.60 29.06
N PHE A 496 11.10 2.65 28.38
CA PHE A 496 11.17 1.25 28.80
C PHE A 496 12.61 0.75 28.88
N ALA A 497 12.97 0.17 30.02
CA ALA A 497 14.29 -0.46 30.25
C ALA A 497 14.24 -2.00 30.16
N THR A 498 13.04 -2.57 30.00
CA THR A 498 12.83 -4.02 29.91
C THR A 498 11.97 -4.37 28.70
N GLU A 499 11.80 -5.67 28.45
CA GLU A 499 10.93 -6.14 27.37
C GLU A 499 9.48 -5.71 27.61
N VAL A 500 8.83 -5.29 26.53
CA VAL A 500 7.45 -4.80 26.51
C VAL A 500 6.79 -5.20 25.18
N THR A 501 5.49 -5.48 25.22
CA THR A 501 4.73 -5.84 24.02
C THR A 501 4.59 -4.63 23.08
N LEU A 502 4.47 -4.91 21.79
CA LEU A 502 4.16 -3.94 20.74
C LEU A 502 2.71 -4.07 20.33
N ALA A 503 2.01 -2.94 20.40
CA ALA A 503 0.66 -2.81 19.91
C ALA A 503 0.62 -2.32 18.46
N ASP A 504 -0.54 -2.53 17.85
CA ASP A 504 -0.85 -1.97 16.56
C ASP A 504 -0.84 -0.43 16.61
N ASN A 505 -0.49 0.19 15.49
CA ASN A 505 -0.38 1.62 15.29
C ASN A 505 0.40 2.35 16.43
N THR A 506 1.57 1.83 16.77
CA THR A 506 2.41 2.38 17.84
C THR A 506 3.66 3.05 17.29
N GLU A 507 3.96 4.25 17.80
CA GLU A 507 5.23 4.93 17.57
C GLU A 507 6.30 4.40 18.54
N ILE A 508 7.47 4.06 18.00
CA ILE A 508 8.63 3.58 18.75
C ILE A 508 9.80 4.51 18.43
N SER A 509 10.51 4.98 19.45
CA SER A 509 11.76 5.72 19.28
C SER A 509 12.90 4.95 19.96
N ILE A 510 13.99 4.73 19.22
CA ILE A 510 15.20 4.08 19.73
C ILE A 510 16.37 5.00 19.44
N ASN A 511 17.00 5.52 20.50
CA ASN A 511 18.10 6.49 20.40
C ASN A 511 17.76 7.66 19.45
N GLY A 512 16.53 8.17 19.55
CA GLY A 512 16.00 9.26 18.71
C GLY A 512 15.61 8.85 17.28
N THR A 513 15.76 7.59 16.88
CA THR A 513 15.26 7.10 15.59
C THR A 513 13.82 6.63 15.75
N ILE A 514 12.89 7.31 15.08
CA ILE A 514 11.45 7.05 15.20
C ILE A 514 10.98 6.11 14.09
N PHE A 515 10.15 5.14 14.46
CA PHE A 515 9.49 4.19 13.59
C PHE A 515 8.02 4.07 13.98
N GLN A 516 7.17 3.91 12.97
CA GLN A 516 5.77 3.54 13.20
C GLN A 516 5.59 2.05 12.94
N PHE A 517 4.89 1.37 13.84
CA PHE A 517 4.65 -0.06 13.82
C PHE A 517 3.14 -0.34 13.72
N TYR A 518 2.76 -1.25 12.83
CA TYR A 518 1.38 -1.61 12.54
C TYR A 518 1.22 -3.13 12.45
N SER A 519 0.01 -3.64 12.64
CA SER A 519 -0.38 -4.93 12.12
C SER A 519 -0.55 -4.86 10.59
N SER A 520 -0.29 -5.95 9.88
CA SER A 520 -0.54 -6.03 8.43
C SER A 520 -2.01 -5.76 8.10
N ALA A 521 -2.93 -6.26 8.93
CA ALA A 521 -4.37 -6.05 8.77
C ALA A 521 -4.75 -4.55 8.82
N SER A 522 -4.28 -3.81 9.82
CA SER A 522 -4.58 -2.38 9.93
C SER A 522 -3.85 -1.56 8.87
N TYR A 523 -2.58 -1.87 8.60
CA TYR A 523 -1.83 -1.19 7.53
C TYR A 523 -2.54 -1.33 6.18
N PHE A 524 -2.98 -2.53 5.82
CA PHE A 524 -3.71 -2.77 4.57
C PHE A 524 -5.20 -2.38 4.64
N LYS A 525 -5.76 -2.05 5.79
CA LYS A 525 -7.08 -1.43 5.88
C LYS A 525 -7.00 0.05 5.49
N ASP A 526 -5.98 0.74 6.00
CA ASP A 526 -5.79 2.18 5.79
C ASP A 526 -5.05 2.48 4.49
N SER A 527 -4.20 1.55 4.05
CA SER A 527 -3.50 1.56 2.76
C SER A 527 -3.84 0.29 1.99
N PRO A 528 -5.08 0.14 1.51
CA PRO A 528 -5.50 -1.07 0.82
C PRO A 528 -4.58 -1.36 -0.35
N PRO A 529 -4.06 -2.59 -0.44
CA PRO A 529 -3.42 -3.02 -1.65
C PRO A 529 -4.49 -2.99 -2.74
N ASN A 530 -4.44 -1.99 -3.63
CA ASN A 530 -5.46 -1.75 -4.65
C ASN A 530 -5.95 -3.07 -5.27
N SER A 531 -7.25 -3.33 -5.10
CA SER A 531 -7.96 -4.45 -5.70
C SER A 531 -8.10 -4.18 -7.19
N ILE A 532 -7.04 -4.48 -7.95
CA ILE A 532 -7.21 -4.62 -9.39
C ILE A 532 -8.06 -5.87 -9.57
N ASN A 533 -9.33 -5.68 -9.96
CA ASN A 533 -10.22 -6.76 -10.38
C ASN A 533 -9.45 -7.68 -11.34
N GLU A 534 -9.28 -8.95 -10.96
CA GLU A 534 -8.72 -10.00 -11.82
C GLU A 534 -9.55 -10.18 -13.10
#